data_AF-A0A956X1P2-F1
#
_entry.id   AF-A0A956X1P2-F1
#
_cell.length_a   1.000
_cell.length_b   1.000
_cell.length_c   1.000
_cell.angle_alpha   90.00
_cell.angle_beta   90.00
_cell.angle_gamma   90.00
#
_symmetry.space_group_name_H-M   'P 1'
#
loop_
_entity.id
_entity.type
_entity.pdbx_description
1 polymer ?
#
loop_
_entity_poly.entity_id
_entity_poly.type
_entity_poly.pdbx_seq_one_letter_code
_entity_poly.pdbx_strand_id
1 'polypeptide(L)'
;MSNGNSSAYRAAQSIDAISGWRTQARQVQAWHPEPALPPPEPQPGEEPVFGYLSLNAKGFGHLRHQAAAGRQDPYLPAGLVRDMGLREGDYVDALATRSDRGPVVTIVWRVNGHGVYDLRLRPNFEDLTAIHPEHQITLGYRPDAITGRVLDLIAPIGRGQRGLIVAPPQAGKTTVLEHIAQAVVVDPDLELLVCLVGER
;
A
#
# COMPACT_ATOMS: atom_id res chain seq x y z
N MET A 1 -23.57 -55.73 -37.74
CA MET A 1 -23.62 -54.33 -38.21
C MET A 1 -23.95 -53.47 -37.00
N SER A 2 -22.91 -52.95 -36.33
CA SER A 2 -23.01 -52.26 -35.04
C SER A 2 -23.05 -50.74 -35.25
N ASN A 3 -24.09 -50.11 -34.71
CA ASN A 3 -24.26 -48.66 -34.69
C ASN A 3 -23.24 -47.99 -33.76
N GLY A 4 -22.34 -47.20 -34.33
CA GLY A 4 -21.48 -46.25 -33.63
C GLY A 4 -21.74 -44.85 -34.14
N ASN A 5 -22.34 -44.00 -33.31
CA ASN A 5 -22.06 -42.56 -33.18
C ASN A 5 -23.11 -41.89 -32.28
N SER A 6 -22.88 -41.96 -30.97
CA SER A 6 -23.48 -41.04 -30.00
C SER A 6 -22.37 -40.63 -29.04
N SER A 7 -21.54 -39.66 -29.44
CA SER A 7 -20.51 -39.09 -28.56
C SER A 7 -20.03 -37.70 -28.97
N ALA A 8 -20.36 -37.20 -30.17
CA ALA A 8 -19.86 -35.89 -30.63
C ALA A 8 -20.75 -34.68 -30.23
N TYR A 9 -21.99 -34.88 -29.79
CA TYR A 9 -22.94 -33.77 -29.55
C TYR A 9 -23.05 -33.28 -28.09
N ARG A 10 -22.25 -33.81 -27.16
CA ARG A 10 -22.20 -33.32 -25.76
C ARG A 10 -20.98 -32.49 -25.39
N ALA A 11 -20.01 -32.32 -26.29
CA ALA A 11 -18.81 -31.53 -26.02
C ALA A 11 -18.92 -30.04 -26.44
N ALA A 12 -19.96 -29.67 -27.20
CA ALA A 12 -20.11 -28.32 -27.75
C ALA A 12 -20.91 -27.36 -26.85
N GLN A 13 -21.54 -27.85 -25.77
CA GLN A 13 -22.32 -27.00 -24.84
C GLN A 13 -21.59 -26.68 -23.52
N SER A 14 -20.32 -27.10 -23.38
CA SER A 14 -19.50 -26.83 -22.19
C SER A 14 -18.38 -25.81 -22.42
N ILE A 15 -18.27 -25.23 -23.62
CA ILE A 15 -17.26 -24.20 -23.93
C ILE A 15 -17.81 -22.78 -23.75
N ASP A 16 -19.12 -22.58 -23.83
CA ASP A 16 -19.77 -21.28 -23.57
C ASP A 16 -19.88 -20.91 -22.08
N ALA A 17 -19.56 -21.83 -21.16
CA ALA A 17 -19.48 -21.56 -19.72
C ALA A 17 -18.10 -20.99 -19.29
N ILE A 18 -17.11 -21.01 -20.18
CA ILE A 18 -15.73 -20.52 -19.90
C ILE A 18 -15.52 -19.10 -20.47
N SER A 19 -16.45 -18.56 -21.25
CA SER A 19 -16.36 -17.17 -21.74
C SER A 19 -16.87 -16.13 -20.73
N GLY A 20 -17.72 -16.53 -19.77
CA GLY A 20 -18.35 -15.63 -18.79
C GLY A 20 -17.44 -15.13 -17.67
N TRP A 21 -16.41 -15.88 -17.26
CA TRP A 21 -15.49 -15.43 -16.21
C TRP A 21 -14.48 -14.39 -16.70
N ARG A 22 -14.24 -14.31 -18.01
CA ARG A 22 -13.36 -13.29 -18.61
C ARG A 22 -13.97 -11.88 -18.60
N THR A 23 -15.28 -11.76 -18.36
CA THR A 23 -15.98 -10.47 -18.34
C THR A 23 -16.21 -9.93 -16.93
N GLN A 24 -16.05 -10.75 -15.88
CA GLN A 24 -16.20 -10.29 -14.49
C GLN A 24 -14.90 -9.71 -13.90
N ALA A 25 -13.72 -10.08 -14.42
CA ALA A 25 -12.41 -9.62 -13.91
C ALA A 25 -12.04 -8.19 -14.34
N ARG A 26 -12.98 -7.43 -14.91
CA ARG A 26 -12.76 -6.10 -15.52
C ARG A 26 -13.43 -4.94 -14.79
N GLN A 27 -13.67 -5.09 -13.49
CA GLN A 27 -14.21 -4.02 -12.64
C GLN A 27 -13.36 -3.74 -11.39
N VAL A 28 -12.05 -3.97 -11.43
CA VAL A 28 -11.17 -3.06 -10.69
C VAL A 28 -11.00 -1.87 -11.61
N GLN A 29 -11.96 -0.95 -11.55
CA GLN A 29 -11.80 0.36 -12.17
C GLN A 29 -10.50 0.91 -11.58
N ALA A 30 -9.46 1.01 -12.41
CA ALA A 30 -8.17 1.46 -11.95
C ALA A 30 -8.39 2.82 -11.27
N TRP A 31 -8.23 2.84 -9.95
CA TRP A 31 -8.40 4.05 -9.18
C TRP A 31 -7.23 4.96 -9.57
N HIS A 32 -7.52 5.95 -10.39
CA HIS A 32 -6.59 6.98 -10.82
C HIS A 32 -6.94 8.26 -10.06
N PRO A 33 -6.37 8.46 -8.86
CA PRO A 33 -6.63 9.66 -8.10
C PRO A 33 -6.18 10.88 -8.89
N GLU A 34 -6.98 11.94 -8.84
CA GLU A 34 -6.57 13.24 -9.33
C GLU A 34 -5.34 13.74 -8.54
N PRO A 35 -4.37 14.41 -9.18
CA PRO A 35 -3.26 15.04 -8.46
C PRO A 35 -3.79 15.91 -7.32
N ALA A 36 -3.08 15.91 -6.19
CA ALA A 36 -3.48 16.68 -5.03
C ALA A 36 -3.60 18.17 -5.39
N LEU A 37 -4.71 18.79 -4.96
CA LEU A 37 -4.85 20.24 -4.99
C LEU A 37 -3.70 20.88 -4.20
N PRO A 38 -3.30 22.12 -4.52
CA PRO A 38 -2.36 22.86 -3.68
C PRO A 38 -2.90 22.95 -2.25
N PRO A 39 -2.01 22.98 -1.24
CA PRO A 39 -2.44 23.12 0.15
C PRO A 39 -3.32 24.37 0.30
N PRO A 40 -4.46 24.27 1.01
CA PRO A 40 -5.27 25.44 1.31
C PRO A 40 -4.43 26.45 2.10
N GLU A 41 -4.60 27.74 1.82
CA GLU A 41 -3.95 28.80 2.61
C GLU A 41 -4.47 28.75 4.06
N PRO A 42 -3.58 28.59 5.06
CA PRO A 42 -4.00 28.55 6.46
C PRO A 42 -4.62 29.88 6.89
N GLN A 43 -5.77 29.82 7.55
CA GLN A 43 -6.38 30.99 8.18
C GLN A 43 -5.68 31.32 9.51
N PRO A 44 -5.84 32.54 10.06
CA PRO A 44 -5.28 32.89 11.36
C PRO A 44 -5.69 31.90 12.46
N GLY A 45 -4.70 31.23 13.07
CA GLY A 45 -4.91 30.22 14.11
C GLY A 45 -4.94 28.77 13.60
N GLU A 46 -4.83 28.56 12.28
CA GLU A 46 -4.62 27.25 11.68
C GLU A 46 -3.12 26.97 11.48
N GLU A 47 -2.73 25.71 11.69
CA GLU A 47 -1.39 25.21 11.42
C GLU A 47 -1.46 23.95 10.54
N PRO A 48 -0.57 23.79 9.56
CA PRO A 48 -0.47 22.56 8.78
C PRO A 48 0.02 21.41 9.66
N VAL A 49 -0.67 20.28 9.56
CA VAL A 49 -0.34 19.05 10.27
C VAL A 49 -0.40 17.87 9.32
N PHE A 50 0.35 16.81 9.62
CA PHE A 50 0.33 15.59 8.82
C PHE A 50 0.65 14.36 9.68
N GLY A 51 0.33 13.17 9.19
CA GLY A 51 0.71 11.93 9.86
C GLY A 51 -0.17 10.75 9.49
N TYR A 52 0.21 9.56 9.98
CA TYR A 52 -0.57 8.34 9.81
C TYR A 52 -1.77 8.33 10.74
N LEU A 53 -2.95 8.11 10.18
CA LEU A 53 -4.19 8.04 10.92
C LEU A 53 -4.25 6.76 11.75
N SER A 54 -4.37 6.93 13.07
CA SER A 54 -4.73 5.87 14.00
C SER A 54 -6.13 6.11 14.58
N LEU A 55 -7.07 5.23 14.25
CA LEU A 55 -8.46 5.27 14.63
C LEU A 55 -8.69 4.58 15.97
N ASN A 56 -9.67 5.11 16.69
CA ASN A 56 -10.26 4.48 17.86
C ASN A 56 -11.51 3.69 17.46
N ALA A 57 -11.91 2.70 18.26
CA ALA A 57 -13.18 1.98 18.13
C ALA A 57 -14.43 2.88 18.03
N LYS A 58 -14.37 4.11 18.56
CA LYS A 58 -15.46 5.10 18.45
C LYS A 58 -15.49 5.86 17.11
N GLY A 59 -14.52 5.64 16.22
CA GLY A 59 -14.45 6.21 14.87
C GLY A 59 -13.80 7.59 14.73
N PHE A 60 -13.31 8.19 15.81
CA PHE A 60 -12.37 9.32 15.74
C PHE A 60 -10.93 8.78 15.71
N GLY A 61 -9.95 9.61 15.37
CA GLY A 61 -8.54 9.20 15.36
C GLY A 61 -7.55 10.29 15.73
N HIS A 62 -6.28 9.96 15.62
CA HIS A 62 -5.16 10.88 15.78
C HIS A 62 -4.16 10.70 14.64
N LEU A 63 -3.54 11.80 14.20
CA LEU A 63 -2.45 11.77 13.21
C LEU A 63 -1.12 11.54 13.95
N ARG A 64 -0.44 10.43 13.63
CA ARG A 64 0.81 10.03 14.30
C ARG A 64 2.00 10.10 13.36
N HIS A 65 3.12 10.63 13.86
CA HIS A 65 4.41 10.56 13.15
C HIS A 65 5.23 9.33 13.54
N GLN A 66 4.96 8.77 14.73
CA GLN A 66 5.66 7.61 15.27
C GLN A 66 4.64 6.54 15.62
N ALA A 67 5.07 5.28 15.67
CA ALA A 67 4.21 4.17 16.06
C ALA A 67 3.64 4.34 17.49
N ALA A 68 4.41 4.98 18.39
CA ALA A 68 3.97 5.31 19.74
C ALA A 68 3.08 6.55 19.77
N ALA A 69 2.04 6.54 20.62
CA ALA A 69 1.15 7.69 20.80
C ALA A 69 1.90 8.88 21.44
N GLY A 70 1.87 10.01 20.76
CA GLY A 70 2.39 11.29 21.25
C GLY A 70 1.33 12.08 22.02
N ARG A 71 1.75 12.82 23.06
CA ARG A 71 0.83 13.71 23.82
C ARG A 71 0.28 14.89 23.01
N GLN A 72 0.79 15.12 21.80
CA GLN A 72 0.43 16.27 20.95
C GLN A 72 -0.10 15.84 19.58
N ASP A 73 -0.43 14.56 19.39
CA ASP A 73 -0.92 14.05 18.11
C ASP A 73 -2.24 14.74 17.72
N PRO A 74 -2.31 15.38 16.54
CA PRO A 74 -3.52 16.08 16.08
C PRO A 74 -4.76 15.17 16.12
N TYR A 75 -5.79 15.64 16.80
CA TYR A 75 -7.06 14.93 16.92
C TYR A 75 -7.88 15.08 15.65
N LEU A 76 -8.36 13.96 15.11
CA LEU A 76 -9.19 13.89 13.91
C LEU A 76 -10.63 13.50 14.29
N PRO A 77 -11.62 14.41 14.16
CA PRO A 77 -13.00 14.15 14.54
C PRO A 77 -13.66 13.01 13.74
N ALA A 78 -14.51 12.22 14.40
CA ALA A 78 -15.20 11.10 13.78
C ALA A 78 -16.10 11.48 12.59
N GLY A 79 -16.69 12.68 12.62
CA GLY A 79 -17.47 13.20 11.47
C GLY A 79 -16.59 13.33 10.23
N LEU A 80 -15.43 13.97 10.37
CA LEU A 80 -14.48 14.18 9.28
C LEU A 80 -13.91 12.86 8.73
N VAL A 81 -13.61 11.89 9.61
CA VAL A 81 -13.21 10.53 9.22
C VAL A 81 -14.26 9.89 8.32
N ARG A 82 -15.53 9.93 8.72
CA ARG A 82 -16.64 9.33 7.97
C ARG A 82 -16.92 10.06 6.67
N ASP A 83 -16.97 11.38 6.71
CA ASP A 83 -17.29 12.21 5.56
C ASP A 83 -16.24 12.06 4.45
N MET A 84 -14.96 12.03 4.81
CA MET A 84 -13.87 11.84 3.87
C MET A 84 -13.59 10.36 3.51
N GLY A 85 -14.21 9.40 4.22
CA GLY A 85 -14.00 7.96 3.97
C GLY A 85 -12.58 7.49 4.34
N LEU A 86 -11.99 8.06 5.38
CA LEU A 86 -10.64 7.74 5.85
C LEU A 86 -10.61 6.36 6.52
N ARG A 87 -9.47 5.68 6.40
CA ARG A 87 -9.22 4.32 6.91
C ARG A 87 -7.98 4.31 7.81
N GLU A 88 -7.85 3.31 8.67
CA GLU A 88 -6.65 3.10 9.49
C GLU A 88 -5.40 3.07 8.60
N GLY A 89 -4.35 3.79 9.01
CA GLY A 89 -3.08 3.83 8.29
C GLY A 89 -3.03 4.81 7.12
N ASP A 90 -4.10 5.53 6.79
CA ASP A 90 -4.04 6.62 5.82
C ASP A 90 -3.02 7.68 6.27
N TYR A 91 -2.11 8.08 5.38
CA TYR A 91 -1.25 9.24 5.59
C TYR A 91 -2.02 10.50 5.20
N VAL A 92 -2.26 11.37 6.16
CA VAL A 92 -3.15 12.52 6.00
C VAL A 92 -2.34 13.81 6.07
N ASP A 93 -2.55 14.72 5.12
CA ASP A 93 -2.16 16.12 5.22
C ASP A 93 -3.39 16.99 5.45
N ALA A 94 -3.30 17.88 6.44
CA ALA A 94 -4.43 18.60 6.97
C ALA A 94 -4.05 19.97 7.54
N LEU A 95 -5.07 20.78 7.82
CA LEU A 95 -4.99 21.96 8.69
C LEU A 95 -5.63 21.63 10.03
N ALA A 96 -5.03 22.12 11.11
CA ALA A 96 -5.56 21.99 12.45
C ALA A 96 -5.61 23.35 13.15
N THR A 97 -6.59 23.52 14.04
CA THR A 97 -6.68 24.66 14.95
C THR A 97 -6.25 24.22 16.35
N ARG A 98 -5.48 25.07 17.05
CA ARG A 98 -5.09 24.79 18.44
C ARG A 98 -6.27 24.89 19.39
N SER A 99 -6.44 23.87 20.23
CA SER A 99 -7.37 23.86 21.37
C SER A 99 -6.63 23.67 22.70
N ASP A 100 -7.37 23.79 23.81
CA ASP A 100 -6.89 23.50 25.17
C ASP A 100 -6.36 22.06 25.33
N ARG A 101 -6.86 21.13 24.50
CA ARG A 101 -6.52 19.70 24.52
C ARG A 101 -5.53 19.30 23.44
N GLY A 102 -5.00 20.25 22.67
CA GLY A 102 -4.08 20.01 21.55
C GLY A 102 -4.67 20.40 20.18
N PRO A 103 -3.94 20.15 19.08
CA PRO A 103 -4.39 20.48 17.74
C PRO A 103 -5.59 19.62 17.32
N VAL A 104 -6.61 20.25 16.76
CA VAL A 104 -7.82 19.60 16.23
C VAL A 104 -7.89 19.84 14.73
N VAL A 105 -7.91 18.76 13.96
CA VAL A 105 -7.97 18.82 12.49
C VAL A 105 -9.33 19.38 12.06
N THR A 106 -9.29 20.42 11.22
CA THR A 106 -10.46 21.10 10.65
C THR A 106 -10.64 20.76 9.17
N ILE A 107 -9.55 20.67 8.41
CA ILE A 107 -9.58 20.47 6.96
C ILE A 107 -8.57 19.38 6.58
N VAL A 108 -9.02 18.35 5.86
CA VAL A 108 -8.15 17.37 5.20
C VAL A 108 -8.11 17.71 3.72
N TRP A 109 -6.93 17.83 3.14
CA TRP A 109 -6.78 18.25 1.74
C TRP A 109 -6.00 17.25 0.88
N ARG A 110 -5.19 16.36 1.49
CA ARG A 110 -4.49 15.29 0.79
C ARG A 110 -4.40 14.03 1.66
N VAL A 111 -4.55 12.88 1.02
CA VAL A 111 -4.47 11.55 1.66
C VAL A 111 -3.64 10.63 0.77
N ASN A 112 -2.63 9.99 1.34
CA ASN A 112 -1.68 9.10 0.64
C ASN A 112 -1.08 9.75 -0.62
N GLY A 113 -0.75 11.05 -0.56
CA GLY A 113 -0.21 11.80 -1.70
C GLY A 113 -1.24 12.27 -2.74
N HIS A 114 -2.52 11.95 -2.55
CA HIS A 114 -3.59 12.21 -3.51
C HIS A 114 -4.66 13.17 -2.97
N GLY A 115 -5.37 13.86 -3.88
CA GLY A 115 -6.51 14.69 -3.49
C GLY A 115 -7.59 13.89 -2.76
N VAL A 116 -8.42 14.57 -1.97
CA VAL A 116 -9.50 13.94 -1.19
C VAL A 116 -10.70 13.50 -2.03
N TYR A 117 -10.75 13.87 -3.31
CA TYR A 117 -11.77 13.40 -4.24
C TYR A 117 -11.65 11.88 -4.42
N ASP A 118 -12.77 11.18 -4.42
CA ASP A 118 -12.85 9.75 -4.73
C ASP A 118 -12.12 8.79 -3.78
N LEU A 119 -11.73 9.22 -2.57
CA LEU A 119 -11.18 8.31 -1.55
C LEU A 119 -12.11 7.15 -1.21
N ARG A 120 -13.43 7.32 -1.37
CA ARG A 120 -14.42 6.26 -1.15
C ARG A 120 -14.44 5.21 -2.28
N LEU A 121 -13.97 5.57 -3.47
CA LEU A 121 -13.93 4.66 -4.63
C LEU A 121 -12.70 3.74 -4.60
N ARG A 122 -11.69 4.04 -3.78
CA ARG A 122 -10.50 3.19 -3.67
C ARG A 122 -10.88 1.79 -3.15
N PRO A 123 -10.44 0.71 -3.83
CA PRO A 123 -10.73 -0.65 -3.38
C PRO A 123 -10.17 -0.91 -1.97
N ASN A 124 -10.73 -1.88 -1.25
CA ASN A 124 -10.05 -2.38 -0.06
C ASN A 124 -8.91 -3.29 -0.49
N PHE A 125 -7.82 -3.30 0.27
CA PHE A 125 -6.69 -4.17 -0.01
C PHE A 125 -7.09 -5.66 -0.06
N GLU A 126 -8.02 -6.06 0.81
CA GLU A 126 -8.54 -7.43 0.90
C GLU A 126 -9.33 -7.87 -0.35
N ASP A 127 -9.88 -6.91 -1.10
CA ASP A 127 -10.65 -7.17 -2.32
C ASP A 127 -9.75 -7.30 -3.56
N LEU A 128 -8.45 -7.00 -3.43
CA LEU A 128 -7.51 -7.09 -4.54
C LEU A 128 -7.21 -8.56 -4.88
N THR A 129 -7.09 -8.84 -6.18
CA THR A 129 -6.71 -10.18 -6.65
C THR A 129 -5.21 -10.38 -6.43
N ALA A 130 -4.85 -11.41 -5.65
CA ALA A 130 -3.47 -11.82 -5.50
C ALA A 130 -2.92 -12.37 -6.83
N ILE A 131 -1.81 -11.81 -7.29
CA ILE A 131 -1.10 -12.24 -8.49
C ILE A 131 0.34 -12.62 -8.14
N HIS A 132 0.96 -13.43 -8.99
CA HIS A 132 2.38 -13.71 -8.87
C HIS A 132 3.22 -12.48 -9.28
N PRO A 133 4.41 -12.30 -8.70
CA PRO A 133 5.31 -11.21 -9.11
C PRO A 133 5.71 -11.35 -10.59
N GLU A 134 5.38 -10.35 -11.40
CA GLU A 134 5.76 -10.27 -12.82
C GLU A 134 6.95 -9.34 -13.06
N HIS A 135 7.19 -8.40 -12.14
CA HIS A 135 8.24 -7.40 -12.25
C HIS A 135 9.36 -7.71 -11.25
N GLN A 136 10.55 -8.04 -11.73
CA GLN A 136 11.72 -8.25 -10.89
C GLN A 136 12.27 -6.91 -10.36
N ILE A 137 12.69 -6.89 -9.10
CA ILE A 137 13.48 -5.80 -8.51
C ILE A 137 14.95 -6.11 -8.78
N THR A 138 15.66 -5.24 -9.48
CA THR A 138 17.08 -5.45 -9.82
C THR A 138 17.98 -5.13 -8.62
N LEU A 139 18.51 -6.15 -7.97
CA LEU A 139 19.39 -5.98 -6.80
C LEU A 139 20.82 -5.64 -7.19
N GLY A 140 21.26 -6.08 -8.36
CA GLY A 140 22.55 -5.75 -8.97
C GLY A 140 22.58 -4.37 -9.63
N TYR A 141 21.98 -3.35 -9.00
CA TYR A 141 21.78 -2.00 -9.57
C TYR A 141 23.09 -1.27 -9.94
N ARG A 142 24.24 -1.74 -9.45
CA ARG A 142 25.57 -1.26 -9.80
C ARG A 142 26.56 -2.40 -10.04
N PRO A 143 27.65 -2.18 -10.81
CA PRO A 143 28.65 -3.21 -11.10
C PRO A 143 29.28 -3.83 -9.84
N ASP A 144 29.45 -3.04 -8.78
CA ASP A 144 30.04 -3.41 -7.49
C ASP A 144 29.05 -4.01 -6.49
N ALA A 145 27.74 -4.06 -6.80
CA ALA A 145 26.72 -4.69 -5.96
C ALA A 145 26.75 -6.23 -6.10
N ILE A 146 27.89 -6.85 -5.77
CA ILE A 146 28.14 -8.28 -6.01
C ILE A 146 27.11 -9.17 -5.34
N THR A 147 26.75 -8.92 -4.07
CA THR A 147 25.72 -9.68 -3.36
C THR A 147 24.37 -9.58 -4.07
N GLY A 148 23.96 -8.38 -4.49
CA GLY A 148 22.72 -8.17 -5.22
C GLY A 148 22.69 -8.95 -6.54
N ARG A 149 23.80 -8.91 -7.30
CA ARG A 149 23.93 -9.67 -8.56
C ARG A 149 23.86 -11.18 -8.37
N VAL A 150 24.45 -11.70 -7.28
CA VAL A 150 24.33 -13.13 -6.95
C VAL A 150 22.87 -13.47 -6.62
N LEU A 151 22.19 -12.64 -5.82
CA LEU A 151 20.78 -12.84 -5.48
C LEU A 151 19.88 -12.81 -6.71
N ASP A 152 20.09 -11.86 -7.64
CA ASP A 152 19.33 -11.79 -8.90
C ASP A 152 19.42 -13.09 -9.72
N LEU A 153 20.53 -13.83 -9.62
CA LEU A 153 20.75 -15.09 -10.33
C LEU A 153 20.15 -16.30 -9.61
N ILE A 154 20.30 -16.39 -8.28
CA ILE A 154 19.96 -17.60 -7.52
C ILE A 154 18.58 -17.54 -6.86
N ALA A 155 18.09 -16.34 -6.56
CA ALA A 155 16.86 -16.10 -5.80
C ALA A 155 16.26 -14.73 -6.21
N PRO A 156 15.77 -14.59 -7.45
CA PRO A 156 15.23 -13.33 -7.95
C PRO A 156 14.04 -12.87 -7.09
N ILE A 157 14.02 -11.58 -6.77
CA ILE A 157 12.97 -10.94 -5.95
C ILE A 157 12.10 -10.09 -6.85
N GLY A 158 10.78 -10.31 -6.83
CA GLY A 158 9.82 -9.51 -7.59
C GLY A 158 8.95 -8.58 -6.74
N ARG A 159 8.25 -7.65 -7.40
CA ARG A 159 7.23 -6.79 -6.76
C ARG A 159 6.07 -7.65 -6.26
N GLY A 160 5.80 -7.59 -4.96
CA GLY A 160 4.84 -8.49 -4.29
C GLY A 160 5.43 -9.82 -3.80
N GLN A 161 6.76 -10.01 -3.90
CA GLN A 161 7.42 -11.21 -3.41
C GLN A 161 7.32 -11.33 -1.88
N ARG A 162 7.04 -12.55 -1.42
CA ARG A 162 7.14 -12.93 -0.01
C ARG A 162 8.39 -13.80 0.14
N GLY A 163 9.36 -13.31 0.89
CA GLY A 163 10.66 -13.96 1.08
C GLY A 163 10.99 -14.15 2.55
N LEU A 164 11.82 -15.16 2.83
CA LEU A 164 12.40 -15.39 4.15
C LEU A 164 13.91 -15.56 4.00
N ILE A 165 14.67 -14.75 4.73
CA ILE A 165 16.12 -14.90 4.82
C ILE A 165 16.43 -15.79 6.03
N VAL A 166 16.83 -17.03 5.76
CA VAL A 166 17.24 -17.98 6.79
C VAL A 166 18.76 -17.95 6.88
N ALA A 167 19.30 -17.52 8.02
CA ALA A 167 20.73 -17.45 8.25
C ALA A 167 21.04 -17.76 9.73
N PRO A 168 22.13 -18.50 10.01
CA PRO A 168 22.61 -18.65 11.39
C PRO A 168 23.13 -17.31 11.95
N PRO A 169 23.33 -17.20 13.27
CA PRO A 169 23.90 -16.00 13.88
C PRO A 169 25.22 -15.60 13.21
N GLN A 170 25.42 -14.29 13.01
CA GLN A 170 26.64 -13.70 12.40
C GLN A 170 26.91 -14.09 10.93
N ALA A 171 25.97 -14.72 10.22
CA ALA A 171 26.15 -15.11 8.80
C ALA A 171 25.78 -14.02 7.79
N GLY A 172 25.76 -12.75 8.20
CA GLY A 172 25.54 -11.62 7.28
C GLY A 172 24.07 -11.35 6.88
N LYS A 173 23.08 -11.80 7.68
CA LYS A 173 21.64 -11.49 7.49
C LYS A 173 21.42 -9.99 7.26
N THR A 174 22.03 -9.16 8.12
CA THR A 174 21.91 -7.71 8.07
C THR A 174 22.51 -7.14 6.79
N THR A 175 23.69 -7.60 6.38
CA THR A 175 24.34 -7.15 5.13
C THR A 175 23.50 -7.47 3.89
N VAL A 176 22.85 -8.65 3.86
CA VAL A 176 21.92 -8.98 2.77
C VAL A 176 20.72 -8.03 2.76
N LEU A 177 20.13 -7.76 3.94
CA LEU A 177 19.02 -6.81 4.06
C LEU A 177 19.42 -5.39 3.64
N GLU A 178 20.61 -4.93 4.02
CA GLU A 178 21.16 -3.63 3.62
C GLU A 178 21.31 -3.52 2.11
N HIS A 179 21.84 -4.54 1.44
CA HIS A 179 21.96 -4.55 -0.01
C HIS A 179 20.60 -4.56 -0.72
N ILE A 180 19.61 -5.29 -0.21
CA ILE A 180 18.25 -5.26 -0.73
C ILE A 180 17.66 -3.85 -0.56
N ALA A 181 17.81 -3.25 0.62
CA ALA A 181 17.33 -1.90 0.91
C ALA A 181 17.95 -0.85 -0.04
N GLN A 182 19.27 -0.92 -0.27
CA GLN A 182 19.95 -0.02 -1.21
C GLN A 182 19.42 -0.13 -2.63
N ALA A 183 19.15 -1.35 -3.11
CA ALA A 183 18.58 -1.56 -4.43
C ALA A 183 17.16 -0.97 -4.56
N VAL A 184 16.33 -1.14 -3.52
CA VAL A 184 14.97 -0.59 -3.48
C VAL A 184 14.98 0.94 -3.50
N VAL A 185 15.87 1.59 -2.75
CA VAL A 185 15.96 3.06 -2.68
C VAL A 185 16.30 3.72 -4.01
N VAL A 186 16.97 3.00 -4.92
CA VAL A 186 17.32 3.52 -6.25
C VAL A 186 16.15 3.46 -7.23
N ASP A 187 15.15 2.61 -6.97
CA ASP A 187 13.94 2.51 -7.80
C ASP A 187 12.89 3.54 -7.30
N PRO A 188 12.59 4.60 -8.09
CA PRO A 188 11.69 5.67 -7.65
C PRO A 188 10.23 5.22 -7.52
N ASP A 189 9.86 4.07 -8.07
CA ASP A 189 8.50 3.52 -7.95
C ASP A 189 8.31 2.70 -6.66
N LEU A 190 9.38 2.48 -5.88
CA LEU A 190 9.34 1.67 -4.68
C LEU A 190 9.53 2.50 -3.42
N GLU A 191 8.69 2.23 -2.43
CA GLU A 191 8.85 2.75 -1.07
C GLU A 191 9.51 1.68 -0.19
N LEU A 192 10.54 2.08 0.57
CA LEU A 192 11.23 1.20 1.51
C LEU A 192 10.73 1.42 2.95
N LEU A 193 10.22 0.36 3.57
CA LEU A 193 9.88 0.33 4.99
C LEU A 193 10.76 -0.70 5.70
N VAL A 194 11.50 -0.27 6.74
CA VAL A 194 12.33 -1.15 7.58
C VAL A 194 11.72 -1.22 8.97
N CYS A 195 11.24 -2.41 9.36
CA CYS A 195 10.67 -2.67 10.67
C CYS A 195 11.63 -3.53 11.50
N LEU A 196 12.19 -2.95 12.56
CA LEU A 196 13.07 -3.64 13.50
C LEU A 196 12.26 -4.08 14.72
N VAL A 197 12.08 -5.39 14.90
CA VAL A 197 11.30 -5.95 16.01
C VAL A 197 12.22 -6.76 16.92
N GLY A 198 12.39 -6.29 18.15
CA GLY A 198 13.22 -6.99 19.15
C GLY A 198 14.71 -7.09 18.81
N GLU A 199 15.16 -6.35 17.80
CA GLU A 199 16.56 -6.24 17.39
C GLU A 199 17.26 -5.10 18.16
N ARG A 200 18.59 -5.14 18.24
CA ARG A 200 19.44 -4.09 18.86
C ARG A 200 20.15 -3.27 17.82
#